data_AF-A0A139PH31-F1
#
_entry.id   AF-A0A139PH31-F1
#
_cell.length_a   1.000
_cell.length_b   1.000
_cell.length_c   1.000
_cell.angle_alpha   90.00
_cell.angle_beta   90.00
_cell.angle_gamma   90.00
#
_symmetry.space_group_name_H-M   'P 1'
#
loop_
_entity.id
_entity.type
_entity.pdbx_description
1 polymer ?
#
loop_
_entity_poly.entity_id
_entity_poly.type
_entity_poly.pdbx_seq_one_letter_code
_entity_poly.pdbx_strand_id
1 'polypeptide(L)'
;MADASIQDRQPDPALFAFLEQTLQLIDRGLDYEILTNIFEMQILSRFGVSLNIHECCVCHRVGLPFDFSFRLGGVLCPDHYDRDERRAHWDPNALYLLDRFQAVKFSELETISIHDEMKKELRKCLDQLYDEYVGIHLKAKKFIDSLGSWGEILKD
;
A
#
# COMPACT_ATOMS: atom_id res chain seq x y z
N MET A 1 10.27 -3.27 6.19
CA MET A 1 9.77 -3.84 4.92
C MET A 1 10.89 -4.34 4.03
N ALA A 2 11.83 -3.49 3.60
CA ALA A 2 12.96 -3.90 2.75
C ALA A 2 13.72 -5.13 3.26
N ASP A 3 14.22 -5.09 4.49
CA ASP A 3 14.94 -6.20 5.14
C ASP A 3 14.11 -7.48 5.28
N ALA A 4 12.80 -7.36 5.50
CA ALA A 4 11.92 -8.52 5.59
C ALA A 4 11.64 -9.17 4.22
N SER A 5 11.91 -8.46 3.12
CA SER A 5 11.60 -8.87 1.74
C SER A 5 12.81 -9.41 0.96
N ILE A 6 13.92 -9.65 1.66
CA ILE A 6 15.17 -10.15 1.09
C ILE A 6 15.55 -11.47 1.77
N GLN A 7 16.18 -12.37 1.01
CA GLN A 7 16.72 -13.60 1.58
C GLN A 7 18.05 -13.31 2.30
N ASP A 8 18.27 -14.01 3.41
CA ASP A 8 19.51 -13.88 4.18
C ASP A 8 20.74 -14.09 3.30
N ARG A 9 21.69 -13.15 3.44
CA ARG A 9 23.01 -13.18 2.77
C ARG A 9 22.96 -13.18 1.24
N GLN A 10 21.84 -12.78 0.64
CA GLN A 10 21.76 -12.55 -0.80
C GLN A 10 21.65 -11.05 -1.08
N PRO A 11 22.55 -10.46 -1.90
CA PRO A 11 22.42 -9.08 -2.29
C PRO A 11 21.23 -8.89 -3.25
N ASP A 12 20.50 -7.79 -3.08
CA ASP A 12 19.48 -7.35 -4.03
C ASP A 12 19.70 -5.88 -4.41
N PRO A 13 20.48 -5.63 -5.48
CA PRO A 13 20.76 -4.27 -5.94
C PRO A 13 19.52 -3.49 -6.36
N ALA A 14 18.49 -4.17 -6.89
CA ALA A 14 17.28 -3.52 -7.35
C ALA A 14 16.45 -3.00 -6.17
N LEU A 15 16.27 -3.81 -5.13
CA LEU A 15 15.63 -3.38 -3.89
C LEU A 15 16.42 -2.27 -3.19
N PHE A 16 17.75 -2.36 -3.18
CA PHE A 16 18.60 -1.31 -2.61
C PHE A 16 18.40 0.02 -3.33
N ALA A 17 18.50 0.03 -4.66
CA ALA A 17 18.29 1.24 -5.47
C ALA A 17 16.87 1.81 -5.28
N PHE A 18 15.86 0.95 -5.19
CA PHE A 18 14.49 1.36 -4.94
C PHE A 18 14.34 2.02 -3.56
N LEU A 19 14.87 1.41 -2.50
CA LEU A 19 14.87 1.97 -1.15
C LEU A 19 15.63 3.30 -1.09
N GLU A 20 16.84 3.36 -1.66
CA GLU A 20 17.65 4.57 -1.71
C GLU A 20 16.88 5.72 -2.40
N GLN A 21 16.27 5.45 -3.55
CA GLN A 21 15.47 6.44 -4.27
C GLN A 21 14.26 6.90 -3.45
N THR A 22 13.61 5.99 -2.72
CA THR A 22 12.51 6.32 -1.80
C THR A 22 12.96 7.34 -0.76
N LEU A 23 14.08 7.04 -0.09
CA LEU A 23 14.63 7.88 0.97
C LEU A 23 15.07 9.25 0.43
N GLN A 24 15.71 9.29 -0.74
CA GLN A 24 16.09 10.55 -1.39
C GLN A 24 14.89 11.44 -1.73
N LEU A 25 13.73 10.87 -2.08
CA LEU A 25 12.51 11.64 -2.31
C LEU A 25 11.94 12.20 -0.99
N ILE A 26 11.99 11.41 0.09
CA ILE A 26 11.61 11.84 1.44
C ILE A 26 12.50 13.01 1.89
N ASP A 27 13.82 12.89 1.73
CA ASP A 27 14.78 13.93 2.11
C ASP A 27 14.60 15.22 1.30
N ARG A 28 14.09 15.12 0.07
CA ARG A 28 13.71 16.28 -0.77
C ARG A 28 12.38 16.93 -0.36
N GLY A 29 11.69 16.39 0.65
CA GLY A 29 10.47 16.96 1.21
C GLY A 29 9.19 16.50 0.53
N LEU A 30 9.23 15.45 -0.29
CA LEU A 30 7.99 14.80 -0.75
C LEU A 30 7.33 14.07 0.41
N ASP A 31 6.02 13.89 0.30
CA ASP A 31 5.19 13.30 1.34
C ASP A 31 5.62 11.85 1.67
N TYR A 32 6.22 11.68 2.85
CA TYR A 32 6.79 10.41 3.28
C TYR A 32 5.74 9.31 3.47
N GLU A 33 4.51 9.65 3.85
CA GLU A 33 3.43 8.68 4.04
C GLU A 33 3.04 8.07 2.70
N ILE A 34 2.96 8.91 1.66
CA ILE A 34 2.61 8.45 0.32
C ILE A 34 3.76 7.67 -0.32
N LEU A 35 5.00 8.13 -0.19
CA LEU A 35 6.16 7.37 -0.67
C LEU A 35 6.25 6.00 0.01
N THR A 36 5.95 5.93 1.31
CA THR A 36 5.87 4.67 2.05
C THR A 36 4.74 3.78 1.53
N ASN A 37 3.53 4.34 1.29
CA ASN A 37 2.42 3.59 0.71
C ASN A 37 2.79 2.99 -0.67
N ILE A 38 3.45 3.76 -1.53
CA ILE A 38 3.87 3.28 -2.85
C ILE A 38 4.92 2.17 -2.71
N PHE A 39 5.93 2.39 -1.86
CA PHE A 39 6.95 1.40 -1.57
C PHE A 39 6.34 0.08 -1.08
N GLU A 40 5.41 0.16 -0.13
CA GLU A 40 4.70 -0.98 0.42
C GLU A 40 3.82 -1.68 -0.62
N MET A 41 3.13 -0.94 -1.49
CA MET A 41 2.33 -1.57 -2.55
C MET A 41 3.22 -2.34 -3.54
N GLN A 42 4.36 -1.78 -3.95
CA GLN A 42 5.25 -2.40 -4.93
C GLN A 42 6.05 -3.60 -4.37
N ILE A 43 6.40 -3.55 -3.07
CA ILE A 43 7.22 -4.59 -2.44
C ILE A 43 6.42 -5.87 -2.12
N LEU A 44 5.08 -5.83 -2.14
CA LEU A 44 4.21 -7.01 -1.96
C LEU A 44 4.61 -8.18 -2.87
N SER A 45 4.98 -7.88 -4.12
CA SER A 45 5.46 -8.88 -5.09
C SER A 45 6.64 -9.71 -4.58
N ARG A 46 7.52 -9.12 -3.77
CA ARG A 46 8.68 -9.80 -3.18
C ARG A 46 8.30 -10.75 -2.05
N PHE A 47 7.12 -10.57 -1.46
CA PHE A 47 6.51 -11.52 -0.54
C PHE A 47 5.70 -12.61 -1.27
N GLY A 48 5.76 -12.66 -2.61
CA GLY A 48 4.97 -13.59 -3.42
C GLY A 48 3.51 -13.19 -3.60
N VAL A 49 3.14 -11.97 -3.19
CA VAL A 49 1.78 -11.46 -3.27
C VAL A 49 1.60 -10.71 -4.59
N SER A 50 0.71 -11.21 -5.44
CA SER A 50 0.31 -10.54 -6.68
C SER A 50 -1.17 -10.17 -6.59
N LEU A 51 -1.47 -8.88 -6.57
CA LEU A 51 -2.83 -8.36 -6.46
C LEU A 51 -3.33 -7.89 -7.82
N ASN A 52 -4.53 -8.33 -8.21
CA ASN A 52 -5.26 -7.69 -9.29
C ASN A 52 -6.36 -6.81 -8.69
N ILE A 53 -6.09 -5.51 -8.65
CA ILE A 53 -7.04 -4.48 -8.20
C ILE A 53 -7.46 -3.53 -9.34
N HIS A 54 -7.12 -3.88 -10.58
CA HIS A 54 -7.38 -3.06 -11.77
C HIS A 54 -8.75 -3.36 -12.38
N GLU A 55 -9.17 -4.62 -12.33
CA GLU A 55 -10.42 -5.09 -12.94
C GLU A 55 -11.21 -5.98 -11.99
N CYS A 56 -12.54 -5.97 -12.14
CA CYS A 56 -13.40 -6.83 -11.36
C CYS A 56 -13.06 -8.31 -11.61
N CYS A 57 -12.80 -9.09 -10.55
CA CYS A 57 -12.44 -10.50 -10.66
C CYS A 57 -13.56 -11.42 -11.20
N VAL A 58 -14.77 -10.88 -11.40
CA VAL A 58 -15.94 -11.63 -11.91
C VAL A 58 -16.26 -11.28 -13.36
N CYS A 59 -16.20 -10.00 -13.72
CA CYS A 59 -16.63 -9.52 -15.05
C CYS A 59 -15.57 -8.75 -15.83
N HIS A 60 -14.37 -8.58 -15.28
CA HIS A 60 -13.22 -7.93 -15.91
C HIS A 60 -13.44 -6.49 -16.39
N ARG A 61 -14.52 -5.83 -15.96
CA ARG A 61 -14.69 -4.39 -16.18
C ARG A 61 -13.69 -3.63 -15.33
N VAL A 62 -13.22 -2.51 -15.88
CA VAL A 62 -12.25 -1.56 -15.28
C VAL A 62 -12.93 -0.22 -14.98
N GLY A 63 -12.29 0.62 -14.18
CA GLY A 63 -12.71 2.02 -13.98
C GLY A 63 -14.06 2.19 -13.26
N LEU A 64 -14.45 1.20 -12.45
CA LEU A 64 -15.66 1.22 -11.64
C LEU A 64 -15.29 1.44 -10.16
N PRO A 65 -16.24 1.90 -9.31
CA PRO A 65 -15.98 2.00 -7.88
C PRO A 65 -15.88 0.58 -7.30
N PHE A 66 -14.65 0.11 -7.17
CA PHE A 66 -14.38 -1.23 -6.67
C PHE A 66 -14.40 -1.29 -5.14
N ASP A 67 -14.57 -2.51 -4.64
CA ASP A 67 -14.31 -2.88 -3.25
C ASP A 67 -13.51 -4.19 -3.22
N PHE A 68 -12.73 -4.44 -2.17
CA PHE A 68 -11.79 -5.56 -2.14
C PHE A 68 -12.39 -6.78 -1.44
N SER A 69 -12.31 -7.96 -2.06
CA SER A 69 -12.67 -9.22 -1.43
C SER A 69 -11.40 -10.01 -1.12
N PHE A 70 -11.07 -10.12 0.17
CA PHE A 70 -10.00 -11.02 0.62
C PHE A 70 -10.31 -12.47 0.29
N ARG A 71 -11.59 -12.86 0.37
CA ARG A 71 -12.06 -14.20 0.05
C ARG A 71 -11.82 -14.57 -1.42
N LEU A 72 -12.02 -13.63 -2.33
CA LEU A 72 -11.83 -13.84 -3.78
C LEU A 72 -10.43 -13.41 -4.27
N GLY A 73 -9.63 -12.79 -3.41
CA GLY A 73 -8.28 -12.34 -3.73
C GLY A 73 -8.22 -11.19 -4.75
N GLY A 74 -9.26 -10.36 -4.82
CA GLY A 74 -9.34 -9.30 -5.82
C GLY A 74 -10.54 -8.37 -5.65
N VAL A 75 -10.68 -7.43 -6.58
CA VAL A 75 -11.73 -6.41 -6.51
C VAL A 75 -13.06 -6.84 -7.13
N LEU A 76 -14.16 -6.38 -6.54
CA LEU A 76 -15.53 -6.54 -7.02
C LEU A 76 -16.08 -5.19 -7.46
N CYS A 77 -16.83 -5.16 -8.56
CA CYS A 77 -17.59 -3.98 -8.97
C CYS A 77 -18.97 -3.95 -8.29
N PRO A 78 -19.72 -2.83 -8.37
CA PRO A 78 -21.03 -2.71 -7.74
C PRO A 78 -22.02 -3.81 -8.13
N ASP A 79 -21.97 -4.27 -9.38
CA ASP A 79 -22.83 -5.34 -9.89
C ASP A 79 -22.47 -6.73 -9.34
N HIS A 80 -21.35 -6.86 -8.62
CA HIS A 80 -20.85 -8.11 -8.06
C HIS A 80 -20.48 -8.01 -6.57
N TYR A 81 -20.88 -6.94 -5.87
CA TYR A 81 -20.66 -6.83 -4.42
C TYR A 81 -21.35 -7.94 -3.62
N ASP A 82 -22.47 -8.48 -4.13
CA ASP A 82 -23.18 -9.63 -3.58
C ASP A 82 -22.33 -10.92 -3.60
N ARG A 83 -21.28 -10.95 -4.42
CA ARG A 83 -20.31 -12.06 -4.45
C ARG A 83 -19.42 -12.07 -3.24
N ASP A 84 -19.41 -11.05 -2.39
CA ASP A 84 -18.83 -11.11 -1.05
C ASP A 84 -19.48 -10.06 -0.12
N GLU A 85 -20.42 -10.52 0.70
CA GLU A 85 -21.07 -9.68 1.72
C GLU A 85 -20.08 -9.20 2.81
N ARG A 86 -18.92 -9.85 2.95
CA ARG A 86 -17.86 -9.51 3.92
C ARG A 86 -16.62 -8.92 3.27
N ARG A 87 -16.76 -8.38 2.06
CA ARG A 87 -15.72 -7.57 1.41
C ARG A 87 -15.28 -6.42 2.34
N ALA A 88 -14.14 -5.83 2.03
CA ALA A 88 -13.43 -4.97 2.96
C ALA A 88 -14.13 -3.63 3.26
N HIS A 89 -15.07 -3.20 2.41
CA HIS A 89 -15.78 -1.91 2.51
C HIS A 89 -14.81 -0.73 2.53
N TRP A 90 -13.81 -0.78 1.65
CA TRP A 90 -12.84 0.29 1.48
C TRP A 90 -13.41 1.43 0.63
N ASP A 91 -12.84 2.64 0.79
CA ASP A 91 -13.12 3.73 -0.14
C ASP A 91 -12.65 3.35 -1.55
N PRO A 92 -13.51 3.38 -2.57
CA PRO A 92 -13.11 3.07 -3.95
C PRO A 92 -11.97 3.94 -4.48
N ASN A 93 -11.83 5.18 -3.99
CA ASN A 93 -10.72 6.07 -4.35
C ASN A 93 -9.40 5.61 -3.76
N ALA A 94 -9.40 4.99 -2.57
CA ALA A 94 -8.21 4.39 -1.99
C ALA A 94 -7.74 3.21 -2.87
N LEU A 95 -8.66 2.34 -3.29
CA LEU A 95 -8.34 1.25 -4.24
C LEU A 95 -7.83 1.77 -5.59
N TYR A 96 -8.45 2.83 -6.12
CA TYR A 96 -7.97 3.48 -7.33
C TYR A 96 -6.52 3.98 -7.18
N LEU A 97 -6.20 4.65 -6.07
CA LEU A 97 -4.85 5.13 -5.80
C LEU A 97 -3.84 3.99 -5.61
N LEU A 98 -4.22 2.91 -4.91
CA LEU A 98 -3.39 1.72 -4.79
C LEU A 98 -3.11 1.08 -6.16
N ASP A 99 -4.10 1.03 -7.06
CA ASP A 99 -3.90 0.55 -8.43
C ASP A 99 -2.86 1.38 -9.16
N ARG A 100 -2.94 2.72 -9.03
CA ARG A 100 -1.94 3.64 -9.59
C ARG A 100 -0.55 3.43 -8.99
N PHE A 101 -0.45 3.23 -7.68
CA PHE A 101 0.83 3.06 -6.97
C PHE A 101 1.64 1.87 -7.49
N GLN A 102 0.99 0.80 -7.96
CA GLN A 102 1.69 -0.35 -8.57
C GLN A 102 2.55 0.03 -9.78
N ALA A 103 2.17 1.08 -10.52
CA ALA A 103 2.84 1.49 -11.76
C ALA A 103 3.69 2.76 -11.61
N VAL A 104 3.72 3.37 -10.42
CA VAL A 104 4.45 4.62 -10.19
C VAL A 104 5.96 4.39 -10.34
N LYS A 105 6.61 5.22 -11.15
CA LYS A 105 8.07 5.30 -11.21
C LYS A 105 8.55 6.51 -10.44
N PHE A 106 9.43 6.28 -9.47
CA PHE A 106 9.97 7.35 -8.63
C PHE A 106 10.81 8.37 -9.37
N SER A 107 11.33 8.03 -10.56
CA SER A 107 12.02 8.98 -11.44
C SER A 107 11.08 10.03 -12.03
N GLU A 108 9.77 9.78 -12.04
CA GLU A 108 8.75 10.63 -12.66
C GLU A 108 7.93 11.40 -11.59
N LEU A 109 8.19 11.17 -10.29
CA LEU A 109 7.52 11.88 -9.19
C LEU A 109 8.18 13.23 -8.93
N GLU A 110 7.52 14.30 -9.34
CA GLU A 110 7.91 15.68 -9.00
C GLU A 110 7.17 16.20 -7.76
N THR A 111 5.85 15.98 -7.70
CA THR A 111 5.00 16.37 -6.59
C THR A 111 3.93 15.32 -6.34
N ILE A 112 3.53 15.15 -5.08
CA ILE A 112 2.40 14.31 -4.70
C ILE A 112 1.69 14.96 -3.52
N SER A 113 0.37 15.11 -3.63
CA SER A 113 -0.47 15.69 -2.59
C SER A 113 -1.75 14.89 -2.49
N ILE A 114 -1.95 14.30 -1.32
CA ILE A 114 -3.13 13.52 -0.96
C ILE A 114 -3.57 14.06 0.39
N HIS A 115 -4.87 14.30 0.56
CA HIS A 115 -5.41 14.82 1.80
C HIS A 115 -5.35 13.75 2.91
N ASP A 116 -5.23 14.19 4.17
CA ASP A 116 -4.92 13.31 5.29
C ASP A 116 -5.93 12.17 5.50
N GLU A 117 -7.22 12.41 5.22
CA GLU A 117 -8.23 11.36 5.35
C GLU A 117 -7.99 10.20 4.37
N MET A 118 -7.64 10.50 3.13
CA MET A 118 -7.28 9.47 2.15
C MET A 118 -5.97 8.78 2.50
N LYS A 119 -5.01 9.47 3.14
CA LYS A 119 -3.79 8.81 3.65
C LYS A 119 -4.13 7.75 4.68
N LYS A 120 -5.05 8.04 5.60
CA LYS A 120 -5.51 7.08 6.62
C LYS A 120 -6.21 5.88 5.98
N GLU A 121 -7.08 6.10 5.00
CA GLU A 121 -7.73 4.99 4.28
C GLU A 121 -6.71 4.14 3.51
N LEU A 122 -5.75 4.75 2.82
CA LEU A 122 -4.65 4.03 2.16
C LEU A 122 -3.84 3.18 3.14
N ARG A 123 -3.49 3.77 4.29
CA ARG A 123 -2.74 3.10 5.35
C ARG A 123 -3.51 1.90 5.89
N LYS A 124 -4.79 2.08 6.21
CA LYS A 124 -5.69 0.99 6.64
C LYS A 124 -5.80 -0.12 5.60
N CYS A 125 -5.92 0.21 4.31
CA CYS A 125 -5.98 -0.80 3.24
C CYS A 125 -4.69 -1.62 3.19
N LEU A 126 -3.53 -0.96 3.18
CA LEU A 126 -2.22 -1.63 3.17
C LEU A 126 -2.01 -2.48 4.42
N ASP A 127 -2.34 -1.97 5.60
CA ASP A 127 -2.22 -2.74 6.84
C ASP A 127 -3.01 -4.04 6.78
N GLN A 128 -4.25 -4.00 6.29
CA GLN A 128 -5.06 -5.21 6.11
C GLN A 128 -4.49 -6.15 5.04
N LEU A 129 -3.96 -5.62 3.91
CA LEU A 129 -3.29 -6.45 2.90
C LEU A 129 -2.06 -7.16 3.48
N TYR A 130 -1.27 -6.46 4.28
CA TYR A 130 -0.06 -7.03 4.90
C TYR A 130 -0.38 -8.06 5.98
N ASP A 131 -1.40 -7.78 6.81
CA ASP A 131 -1.84 -8.73 7.83
C ASP A 131 -2.39 -10.01 7.20
N GLU A 132 -3.18 -9.90 6.12
CA GLU A 132 -3.77 -11.07 5.45
C GLU A 132 -2.76 -11.85 4.59
N TYR A 133 -1.98 -11.18 3.74
CA TYR A 133 -1.18 -11.86 2.71
C TYR A 133 0.29 -12.08 3.08
N VAL A 134 0.83 -11.30 4.01
CA VAL A 134 2.26 -11.38 4.38
C VAL A 134 2.44 -11.95 5.79
N GLY A 135 1.58 -11.59 6.75
CA GLY A 135 1.59 -12.13 8.10
C GLY A 135 2.81 -11.75 8.94
N ILE A 136 3.57 -10.73 8.54
CA ILE A 136 4.76 -10.27 9.25
C ILE A 136 4.43 -9.04 10.11
N HIS A 137 4.59 -9.17 11.43
CA HIS A 137 4.42 -8.06 12.35
C HIS A 137 5.77 -7.49 12.79
N LEU A 138 6.22 -6.42 12.11
CA LEU A 138 7.50 -5.77 12.41
C LEU A 138 7.40 -4.87 13.65
N LYS A 139 8.35 -5.02 14.59
CA LYS A 139 8.48 -4.12 15.76
C LYS A 139 8.72 -2.66 15.35
N ALA A 140 9.52 -2.45 14.30
CA ALA A 140 9.81 -1.12 13.77
C ALA A 140 8.54 -0.42 13.23
N LYS A 141 7.64 -1.18 12.59
CA LYS A 141 6.34 -0.66 12.13
C LYS A 141 5.50 -0.18 13.31
N LYS A 142 5.32 -1.04 14.32
CA LYS A 142 4.60 -0.67 15.56
C LYS A 142 5.16 0.59 16.23
N PHE A 143 6.47 0.76 16.22
CA PHE A 143 7.10 1.97 16.74
C PHE A 143 6.74 3.20 15.90
N ILE A 144 6.89 3.13 14.57
CA ILE A 144 6.55 4.24 13.65
C ILE A 144 5.08 4.63 13.78
N ASP A 145 4.17 3.65 13.80
CA ASP A 145 2.73 3.89 13.97
C ASP A 145 2.43 4.60 15.31
N SER A 146 3.20 4.30 16.36
CA SER A 146 3.06 4.96 17.65
C SER A 146 3.53 6.41 17.63
N LEU A 147 4.46 6.82 16.77
CA LEU A 147 5.05 8.17 16.79
C LEU A 147 4.01 9.29 16.60
N GLY A 148 2.94 9.05 15.84
CA GLY A 148 1.83 10.00 15.73
C GLY A 148 1.22 10.36 17.09
N SER A 149 1.09 9.38 17.99
CA SER A 149 0.58 9.59 19.36
C SER A 149 1.62 10.28 20.26
N TRP A 150 2.92 10.00 20.08
CA TRP A 150 3.99 10.66 20.82
C TRP A 150 4.13 12.14 20.45
N GLY A 151 3.88 12.49 19.19
CA GLY A 151 3.88 13.88 18.72
C GLY A 151 2.77 14.73 19.34
N GLU A 152 1.68 14.12 19.81
CA GLU A 152 0.66 14.81 20.60
C GLU A 152 1.08 14.92 22.08
N ILE A 153 1.69 13.87 22.64
CA ILE A 153 2.20 13.88 24.03
C ILE A 153 3.34 14.89 24.24
N LEU A 154 4.16 15.15 23.22
CA LEU A 154 5.28 16.11 23.28
C LEU A 154 4.86 17.57 23.02
N LYS A 155 3.58 17.83 22.73
CA LYS A 155 3.02 19.18 22.58
C LYS A 155 2.43 19.74 23.88
N ASP A 156 2.33 18.91 24.92
CA ASP A 156 2.02 19.28 26.31
C ASP A 156 3.31 19.42 27.15
#